data_AF-A0A7S0WZM8-F1
#
_entry.id   AF-A0A7S0WZM8-F1
#
_cell.length_a   1.000
_cell.length_b   1.000
_cell.length_c   1.000
_cell.angle_alpha   90.00
_cell.angle_beta   90.00
_cell.angle_gamma   90.00
#
_symmetry.space_group_name_H-M   'P 1'
#
loop_
_entity.id
_entity.type
_entity.pdbx_description
1 polymer ?
#
loop_
_entity_poly.entity_id
_entity_poly.type
_entity_poly.pdbx_seq_one_letter_code
_entity_poly.pdbx_strand_id
1 'polypeptide(L)'
;PQLLNWARYLDWAEAQGPEHVGTATRVYERCMVACAAYPEFWERYIRWLEAGARVAEADNALVRAANVFCKARPEMHLFAARYDERYGRLDEARARYAHVLDELSPNLLQAVVAAANFERRQG
;
A
#
# COMPACT_ATOMS: atom_id res chain seq x y z
N PRO A 1 2.22 -18.88 13.53
CA PRO A 1 2.72 -17.53 13.89
C PRO A 1 1.60 -16.49 13.76
N GLN A 2 1.66 -15.38 14.51
CA GLN A 2 0.55 -14.41 14.61
C GLN A 2 0.19 -13.74 13.27
N LEU A 3 1.16 -13.49 12.38
CA LEU A 3 0.92 -12.91 11.06
C LEU A 3 0.05 -13.81 10.16
N LEU A 4 0.27 -15.12 10.20
CA LEU A 4 -0.53 -16.08 9.43
C LEU A 4 -2.00 -16.11 9.92
N ASN A 5 -2.21 -15.89 11.22
CA ASN A 5 -3.56 -15.82 11.78
C ASN A 5 -4.28 -14.56 11.28
N TRP A 6 -3.59 -13.42 11.20
CA TRP A 6 -4.15 -12.20 10.62
C TRP A 6 -4.47 -12.36 9.14
N ALA A 7 -3.56 -12.94 8.36
CA ALA A 7 -3.80 -13.20 6.94
C ALA A 7 -5.07 -14.05 6.73
N ARG A 8 -5.20 -15.16 7.46
CA ARG A 8 -6.39 -16.04 7.41
C ARG A 8 -7.67 -15.34 7.87
N TYR A 9 -7.57 -14.48 8.88
CA TYR A 9 -8.76 -13.79 9.38
C TYR A 9 -9.25 -12.72 8.40
N LEU A 10 -8.32 -12.05 7.71
CA LEU A 10 -8.64 -11.14 6.60
C LEU A 10 -9.23 -11.91 5.41
N ASP A 11 -8.69 -13.08 5.05
CA ASP A 11 -9.28 -13.94 4.01
C ASP A 11 -10.75 -14.26 4.32
N TRP A 12 -11.01 -14.69 5.55
CA TRP A 12 -12.38 -14.98 6.00
C TRP A 12 -13.28 -13.75 5.94
N ALA A 13 -12.77 -12.57 6.34
CA ALA A 13 -13.55 -11.34 6.41
C ALA A 13 -13.90 -10.80 5.02
N GLU A 14 -12.96 -10.85 4.07
CA GLU A 14 -13.18 -10.47 2.67
C GLU A 14 -14.16 -11.41 1.95
N ALA A 15 -14.12 -12.70 2.28
CA ALA A 15 -14.99 -13.71 1.70
C ALA A 15 -16.48 -13.55 2.10
N GLN A 16 -16.79 -12.71 3.11
CA GLN A 16 -18.17 -12.45 3.53
C GLN A 16 -18.96 -11.57 2.53
N GLY A 17 -18.31 -11.04 1.49
CA GLY A 17 -18.98 -10.29 0.44
C GLY A 17 -19.28 -8.81 0.78
N PRO A 18 -19.82 -8.06 -0.19
CA PRO A 18 -20.03 -6.62 -0.10
C PRO A 18 -21.03 -6.22 0.98
N GLU A 19 -22.00 -7.07 1.30
CA GLU A 19 -22.97 -6.83 2.38
C GLU A 19 -22.32 -6.77 3.78
N HIS A 20 -21.11 -7.31 3.94
CA HIS A 20 -20.36 -7.35 5.20
C HIS A 20 -19.12 -6.44 5.20
N VAL A 21 -19.08 -5.41 4.33
CA VAL A 21 -17.96 -4.47 4.22
C VAL A 21 -17.54 -3.85 5.57
N GLY A 22 -18.50 -3.55 6.45
CA GLY A 22 -18.22 -2.99 7.78
C GLY A 22 -17.48 -3.98 8.70
N THR A 23 -17.75 -5.28 8.59
CA THR A 23 -17.03 -6.32 9.33
C THR A 23 -15.59 -6.40 8.84
N ALA A 24 -15.38 -6.46 7.52
CA ALA A 24 -14.04 -6.50 6.93
C ALA A 24 -13.21 -5.26 7.32
N THR A 25 -13.77 -4.05 7.25
CA THR A 25 -13.09 -2.83 7.72
C THR A 25 -12.69 -2.92 9.19
N ARG A 26 -13.56 -3.41 10.09
CA ARG A 26 -13.21 -3.57 11.51
C ARG A 26 -12.08 -4.57 11.73
N VAL A 27 -12.06 -5.68 10.98
CA VAL A 27 -10.96 -6.66 11.06
C VAL A 27 -9.66 -6.04 10.57
N TYR A 28 -9.70 -5.28 9.47
CA TYR A 28 -8.55 -4.53 8.96
C TYR A 28 -7.99 -3.54 9.98
N GLU A 29 -8.82 -2.68 10.56
CA GLU A 29 -8.34 -1.70 11.56
C GLU A 29 -7.74 -2.39 12.79
N ARG A 30 -8.30 -3.52 13.24
CA ARG A 30 -7.70 -4.33 14.32
C ARG A 30 -6.37 -4.94 13.91
N CYS A 31 -6.26 -5.42 12.67
CA CYS A 31 -5.02 -5.93 12.12
C CYS A 31 -3.95 -4.83 12.11
N MET A 32 -4.29 -3.60 11.71
CA MET A 32 -3.33 -2.49 11.67
C MET A 32 -2.80 -2.10 13.05
N VAL A 33 -3.53 -2.33 14.14
CA VAL A 33 -3.00 -2.11 15.50
C VAL A 33 -1.83 -3.04 15.80
N ALA A 34 -1.91 -4.31 15.38
CA ALA A 34 -0.88 -5.32 15.66
C ALA A 34 0.20 -5.40 14.57
N CYS A 35 -0.16 -5.08 13.32
CA CYS A 35 0.64 -5.34 12.14
C CYS A 35 1.03 -4.04 11.40
N ALA A 36 0.95 -2.88 12.04
CA ALA A 36 1.19 -1.58 11.39
C ALA A 36 2.54 -1.49 10.66
N ALA A 37 3.57 -2.17 11.16
CA ALA A 37 4.93 -2.10 10.61
C ALA A 37 5.16 -2.96 9.35
N TYR A 38 4.15 -3.72 8.91
CA TYR A 38 4.20 -4.71 7.84
C TYR A 38 3.47 -4.19 6.59
N PRO A 39 4.20 -3.74 5.54
CA PRO A 39 3.60 -3.19 4.33
C PRO A 39 2.58 -4.11 3.67
N GLU A 40 2.78 -5.43 3.72
CA GLU A 40 1.93 -6.42 3.05
C GLU A 40 0.45 -6.35 3.50
N PHE A 41 0.20 -5.99 4.76
CA PHE A 41 -1.17 -5.84 5.27
C PHE A 41 -1.80 -4.51 4.83
N TRP A 42 -1.01 -3.44 4.76
CA TRP A 42 -1.47 -2.15 4.22
C TRP A 42 -1.77 -2.25 2.73
N GLU A 43 -0.87 -2.85 1.95
CA GLU A 43 -1.10 -3.07 0.52
C GLU A 43 -2.38 -3.85 0.26
N ARG A 44 -2.61 -4.91 1.04
CA ARG A 44 -3.85 -5.71 0.95
C ARG A 44 -5.07 -4.86 1.26
N TYR A 45 -5.03 -4.08 2.34
CA TYR A 45 -6.13 -3.22 2.75
C TYR A 45 -6.48 -2.18 1.69
N ILE A 46 -5.47 -1.49 1.16
CA ILE A 46 -5.63 -0.46 0.13
C ILE A 46 -6.22 -1.09 -1.13
N ARG A 47 -5.69 -2.22 -1.60
CA ARG A 47 -6.24 -2.93 -2.78
C ARG A 47 -7.69 -3.38 -2.56
N TRP A 48 -8.04 -3.84 -1.36
CA TRP A 48 -9.41 -4.22 -1.03
C TRP A 48 -10.36 -3.02 -1.03
N LEU A 49 -9.92 -1.86 -0.52
CA LEU A 49 -10.68 -0.61 -0.60
C LEU A 49 -10.86 -0.12 -2.04
N GLU A 50 -9.80 -0.19 -2.87
CA GLU A 50 -9.87 0.14 -4.29
C GLU A 50 -10.88 -0.75 -5.04
N ALA A 51 -10.84 -2.06 -4.80
CA ALA A 51 -11.77 -3.02 -5.41
C ALA A 51 -13.24 -2.75 -5.01
N GLY A 52 -13.45 -2.18 -3.82
CA GLY A 52 -14.77 -1.74 -3.35
C GLY A 52 -15.17 -0.32 -3.79
N ALA A 53 -14.42 0.33 -4.70
CA ALA A 53 -14.61 1.71 -5.12
C ALA A 53 -14.54 2.75 -3.97
N ARG A 54 -13.83 2.44 -2.87
CA ARG A 54 -13.67 3.28 -1.69
C ARG A 54 -12.37 4.09 -1.75
N VAL A 55 -12.17 4.82 -2.84
CA VAL A 55 -10.90 5.49 -3.17
C VAL A 55 -10.42 6.46 -2.09
N ALA A 56 -11.32 7.27 -1.51
CA ALA A 56 -10.95 8.21 -0.44
C ALA A 56 -10.41 7.51 0.82
N GLU A 57 -10.92 6.33 1.14
CA GLU A 57 -10.44 5.53 2.26
C GLU A 57 -9.12 4.84 1.92
N ALA A 58 -8.96 4.41 0.67
CA ALA A 58 -7.71 3.85 0.15
C ALA A 58 -6.58 4.90 0.20
N ASP A 59 -6.88 6.15 -0.16
CA ASP A 59 -5.96 7.29 -0.04
C ASP A 59 -5.57 7.55 1.43
N ASN A 60 -6.54 7.54 2.34
CA ASN A 60 -6.27 7.71 3.77
C ASN A 60 -5.37 6.58 4.33
N ALA A 61 -5.66 5.33 3.96
CA ALA A 61 -4.86 4.18 4.34
C ALA A 61 -3.43 4.27 3.76
N LEU A 62 -3.28 4.73 2.51
CA LEU A 62 -1.99 4.95 1.87
C LEU A 62 -1.14 5.99 2.62
N VAL A 63 -1.75 7.12 2.99
CA VAL A 63 -1.07 8.17 3.76
C VAL A 63 -0.63 7.66 5.13
N ARG A 64 -1.51 6.95 5.85
CA ARG A 64 -1.17 6.31 7.13
C ARG A 64 0.01 5.34 6.97
N ALA A 65 -0.05 4.47 5.96
CA ALA A 65 0.97 3.48 5.71
C ALA A 65 2.32 4.12 5.35
N ALA A 66 2.36 4.96 4.32
CA ALA A 66 3.59 5.53 3.77
C ALA A 66 4.23 6.60 4.67
N ASN A 67 3.44 7.39 5.41
CA ASN A 67 3.98 8.54 6.15
C ASN A 67 4.12 8.29 7.65
N VAL A 68 3.35 7.35 8.22
CA VAL A 68 3.33 7.13 9.67
C VAL A 68 4.00 5.80 10.03
N PHE A 69 3.48 4.68 9.52
CA PHE A 69 3.86 3.36 10.04
C PHE A 69 5.00 2.68 9.27
N CYS A 70 5.04 2.84 7.95
CA CYS A 70 6.00 2.18 7.06
C CYS A 70 6.91 3.17 6.32
N LYS A 71 7.14 4.36 6.90
CA LYS A 71 7.93 5.44 6.28
C LYS A 71 9.36 5.06 5.87
N ALA A 72 9.96 4.09 6.55
CA ALA A 72 11.31 3.60 6.24
C ALA A 72 11.30 2.30 5.41
N ARG A 73 10.15 1.88 4.88
CA ARG A 73 10.01 0.65 4.10
C ARG A 73 9.95 0.98 2.60
N PRO A 74 11.01 0.68 1.82
CA PRO A 74 11.01 0.92 0.38
C PRO A 74 9.81 0.27 -0.33
N GLU A 75 9.37 -0.91 0.10
CA GLU A 75 8.25 -1.65 -0.47
C GLU A 75 6.96 -0.83 -0.43
N MET A 76 6.69 -0.15 0.69
CA MET A 76 5.51 0.69 0.86
C MET A 76 5.54 1.90 -0.08
N HIS A 77 6.70 2.54 -0.23
CA HIS A 77 6.86 3.68 -1.14
C HIS A 77 6.78 3.28 -2.61
N LEU A 78 7.32 2.12 -2.99
CA LEU A 78 7.19 1.56 -4.34
C LEU A 78 5.75 1.14 -4.66
N PHE A 79 4.99 0.66 -3.68
CA PHE A 79 3.55 0.45 -3.84
C PHE A 79 2.83 1.79 -4.02
N ALA A 80 3.13 2.78 -3.19
CA ALA A 80 2.50 4.09 -3.23
C ALA A 80 2.77 4.83 -4.54
N ALA A 81 3.99 4.75 -5.07
CA ALA A 81 4.33 5.34 -6.37
C ALA A 81 3.48 4.75 -7.51
N ARG A 82 3.31 3.42 -7.53
CA ARG A 82 2.44 2.74 -8.50
C ARG A 82 0.96 3.07 -8.30
N TYR A 83 0.55 3.24 -7.04
CA TYR A 83 -0.81 3.67 -6.74
C TYR A 83 -1.06 5.07 -7.31
N ASP A 84 -0.21 6.06 -7.02
CA ASP A 84 -0.36 7.42 -7.51
C ASP A 84 -0.32 7.50 -9.05
N GLU A 85 0.58 6.74 -9.69
CA GLU A 85 0.63 6.62 -11.14
C GLU A 85 -0.71 6.17 -11.74
N ARG A 86 -1.37 5.16 -11.15
CA ARG A 86 -2.68 4.67 -11.62
C ARG A 86 -3.79 5.71 -11.51
N TYR A 87 -3.69 6.64 -10.56
CA TYR A 87 -4.63 7.74 -10.37
C TYR A 87 -4.18 9.04 -11.06
N GLY A 88 -3.15 8.99 -11.92
CA GLY A 88 -2.65 10.15 -12.67
C GLY A 88 -1.89 11.19 -11.84
N ARG A 89 -1.50 10.83 -10.61
CA ARG A 89 -0.70 11.64 -9.68
C ARG A 89 0.79 11.45 -9.99
N LEU A 90 1.21 11.91 -11.16
CA LEU A 90 2.53 11.60 -11.74
C LEU A 90 3.68 12.24 -10.95
N ASP A 91 3.48 13.45 -10.44
CA ASP A 91 4.50 14.16 -9.65
C ASP A 91 4.72 13.47 -8.31
N GLU A 92 3.64 13.03 -7.66
CA GLU A 92 3.67 12.26 -6.42
C GLU A 92 4.30 10.87 -6.60
N ALA A 93 4.05 10.23 -7.74
CA ALA A 93 4.69 8.97 -8.10
C ALA A 93 6.20 9.15 -8.30
N ARG A 94 6.61 10.17 -9.06
CA ARG A 94 8.02 10.50 -9.28
C ARG A 94 8.75 10.84 -7.98
N ALA A 95 8.13 11.66 -7.12
CA ALA A 95 8.68 12.02 -5.82
C ALA A 95 8.92 10.80 -4.92
N ARG A 96 8.01 9.81 -4.94
CA ARG A 96 8.20 8.56 -4.19
C ARG A 96 9.32 7.69 -4.74
N TYR A 97 9.47 7.59 -6.06
CA TYR A 97 10.61 6.88 -6.65
C TYR A 97 11.94 7.55 -6.28
N ALA A 98 12.01 8.88 -6.37
CA ALA A 98 13.19 9.65 -5.96
C ALA A 98 13.52 9.43 -4.48
N HIS A 99 12.53 9.53 -3.58
CA HIS A 99 12.73 9.30 -2.15
C HIS A 99 13.32 7.90 -1.86
N VAL A 100 12.85 6.86 -2.56
CA VAL A 100 13.42 5.51 -2.41
C VAL A 100 14.87 5.45 -2.89
N LEU A 101 15.18 6.07 -4.02
CA LEU A 101 16.51 6.03 -4.66
C LEU A 101 17.54 6.97 -4.00
N ASP A 102 17.10 8.05 -3.38
CA ASP A 102 18.01 9.04 -2.80
C ASP A 102 18.20 8.82 -1.30
N GLU A 103 17.15 8.43 -0.57
CA GLU A 103 17.16 8.40 0.90
C GLU A 103 17.07 7.00 1.49
N LEU A 104 16.17 6.14 0.98
CA LEU A 104 15.86 4.88 1.66
C LEU A 104 16.76 3.72 1.24
N SER A 105 16.96 3.52 -0.06
CA SER A 105 17.75 2.40 -0.58
C SER A 105 18.24 2.66 -2.02
N PRO A 106 19.33 3.45 -2.19
CA PRO A 106 19.82 3.86 -3.50
C PRO A 106 20.20 2.72 -4.45
N ASN A 107 20.60 1.58 -3.90
CA ASN A 107 21.04 0.41 -4.67
C ASN A 107 19.96 -0.69 -4.77
N LEU A 108 18.72 -0.39 -4.38
CA LEU A 108 17.63 -1.34 -4.53
C LEU A 108 17.29 -1.50 -6.01
N LEU A 109 17.80 -2.57 -6.63
CA LEU A 109 17.61 -2.86 -8.06
C LEU A 109 16.12 -2.79 -8.47
N GLN A 110 15.24 -3.30 -7.61
CA GLN A 110 13.80 -3.24 -7.84
C GLN A 110 13.28 -1.79 -7.97
N ALA A 111 13.78 -0.87 -7.15
CA ALA A 111 13.40 0.54 -7.19
C ALA A 111 13.93 1.22 -8.46
N VAL A 112 15.19 0.96 -8.82
CA VAL A 112 15.81 1.50 -10.05
C VAL A 112 15.01 1.07 -11.28
N VAL A 113 14.72 -0.23 -11.39
CA VAL A 113 13.96 -0.79 -12.50
C VAL A 113 12.52 -0.24 -12.51
N ALA A 114 11.88 -0.07 -11.36
CA ALA A 114 10.53 0.48 -11.28
C ALA A 114 10.49 1.96 -11.72
N ALA A 115 11.43 2.78 -11.24
CA ALA A 115 11.55 4.19 -11.59
C ALA A 115 11.86 4.38 -13.09
N ALA A 116 12.81 3.63 -13.63
CA ALA A 116 13.13 3.68 -15.07
C ALA A 116 11.93 3.29 -15.94
N ASN A 117 11.18 2.26 -15.53
CA ASN A 117 9.96 1.86 -16.23
C ASN A 117 8.85 2.91 -16.13
N PHE A 118 8.75 3.61 -14.99
CA PHE A 118 7.83 4.73 -14.79
C PHE A 118 8.16 5.87 -15.75
N GLU A 119 9.40 6.35 -15.79
CA GLU A 119 9.81 7.45 -16.68
C GLU A 119 9.61 7.08 -18.15
N ARG A 120 9.94 5.85 -18.54
CA ARG A 120 9.68 5.36 -19.92
C ARG A 120 8.21 5.43 -20.33
N ARG A 121 7.27 5.34 -19.39
CA ARG A 121 5.83 5.50 -19.69
C ARG A 121 5.41 6.96 -19.83
N GLN A 122 6.21 7.90 -19.31
CA GLN A 122 5.91 9.33 -19.37
C GLN A 122 6.38 9.99 -20.68
N GLY A 123 7.29 9.35 -21.43
CA GLY A 123 7.84 9.85 -22.70
C GLY A 123 9.29 10.27 -22.57
#